data_AF-A0A4Z2EU80-F1
#
_entry.id   AF-A0A4Z2EU80-F1
#
_cell.length_a   1.000
_cell.length_b   1.000
_cell.length_c   1.000
_cell.angle_alpha   90.00
_cell.angle_beta   90.00
_cell.angle_gamma   90.00
#
_symmetry.space_group_name_H-M   'P 1'
#
loop_
_entity.id
_entity.type
_entity.pdbx_description
1 polymer ?
#
loop_
_entity_poly.entity_id
_entity_poly.type
_entity_poly.pdbx_seq_one_letter_code
_entity_poly.pdbx_strand_id
1 'polypeptide(L)'
;MEMGLLKMLLVNPRLADQGHSVVGVEISEKAIKQFFVENNLTYKEEPVPSLPGATVYKSAERNVSLYRCDLFSFSSSVAGQFGAIWDRGSLVAINPRDREK
;
A
#
# COMPACT_ATOMS: atom_id res chain seq x y z
N MET A 1 22.68 16.76 -3.37
CA MET A 1 22.18 15.40 -3.69
C MET A 1 21.44 14.91 -2.47
N GLU A 2 20.18 15.33 -2.34
CA GLU A 2 19.29 14.82 -1.32
C GLU A 2 18.15 14.18 -2.11
N MET A 3 18.29 12.88 -2.39
CA MET A 3 17.15 12.11 -2.89
C MET A 3 16.19 11.97 -1.71
N GLY A 4 15.31 12.96 -1.58
CA GLY A 4 14.21 12.93 -0.65
C GLY A 4 13.44 11.63 -0.85
N LEU A 5 13.48 10.80 0.18
CA LEU A 5 12.62 9.64 0.36
C LEU A 5 11.21 9.98 -0.10
N LEU A 6 10.73 9.33 -1.16
CA LEU A 6 9.36 9.50 -1.66
C LEU A 6 8.42 9.03 -0.55
N LYS A 7 7.77 10.00 0.11
CA LYS A 7 6.83 9.78 1.20
C LYS A 7 5.45 9.41 0.62
N MET A 8 5.01 8.19 0.93
CA MET A 8 3.67 7.90 1.48
C MET A 8 2.49 7.82 0.49
N LEU A 9 2.19 6.62 -0.01
CA LEU A 9 0.82 6.25 -0.38
C LEU A 9 0.00 6.09 0.92
N LEU A 10 -0.68 7.16 1.34
CA LEU A 10 -1.47 7.15 2.58
C LEU A 10 -2.72 6.28 2.40
N VAL A 11 -2.63 5.05 2.91
CA VAL A 11 -3.79 4.31 3.39
C VAL A 11 -4.52 5.18 4.41
N ASN A 12 -5.82 5.41 4.20
CA ASN A 12 -6.64 6.10 5.20
C ASN A 12 -7.21 5.04 6.15
N PRO A 13 -6.57 4.79 7.31
CA PRO A 13 -7.03 3.77 8.26
C PRO A 13 -8.45 4.05 8.75
N ARG A 14 -8.91 5.30 8.70
CA ARG A 14 -10.28 5.67 9.10
C ARG A 14 -11.36 5.04 8.21
N LEU A 15 -11.04 4.68 6.97
CA LEU A 15 -11.98 3.93 6.12
C LEU A 15 -12.19 2.51 6.64
N ALA A 16 -11.14 1.89 7.21
CA ALA A 16 -11.28 0.60 7.88
C ALA A 16 -12.16 0.70 9.13
N ASP A 17 -12.06 1.82 9.87
CA ASP A 17 -12.93 2.10 11.03
C ASP A 17 -14.41 2.28 10.64
N GLN A 18 -14.69 2.61 9.38
CA GLN A 18 -16.03 2.70 8.81
C GLN A 18 -16.52 1.37 8.21
N GLY A 19 -15.77 0.28 8.36
CA GLY A 19 -16.12 -1.05 7.88
C GLY A 19 -15.68 -1.34 6.43
N HIS A 20 -14.95 -0.44 5.77
CA HIS A 20 -14.43 -0.69 4.44
C HIS A 20 -13.14 -1.53 4.48
N SER A 21 -12.93 -2.35 3.46
CA SER A 21 -11.62 -3.00 3.23
C SER A 21 -10.68 -2.00 2.57
N VAL A 22 -9.50 -1.82 3.16
CA VAL A 22 -8.48 -0.88 2.68
C VAL A 22 -7.25 -1.64 2.20
N VAL A 23 -6.83 -1.34 0.98
CA VAL A 23 -5.63 -1.91 0.36
C VAL A 23 -4.68 -0.78 0.00
N GLY A 24 -3.39 -0.95 0.28
CA GLY A 24 -2.34 -0.02 -0.07
C GLY A 24 -1.17 -0.71 -0.75
N VAL A 25 -0.40 0.04 -1.54
CA VAL A 25 0.85 -0.41 -2.16
C VAL A 25 1.96 0.54 -1.73
N GLU A 26 3.07 -0.01 -1.26
CA GLU A 26 4.22 0.77 -0.80
C GLU A 26 5.49 -0.03 -1.01
N ILE A 27 6.52 0.54 -1.63
CA ILE A 27 7.78 -0.19 -1.88
C ILE A 27 8.65 -0.29 -0.61
N SER A 28 8.54 0.69 0.28
CA SER A 28 9.32 0.81 1.50
C SER A 28 8.74 -0.04 2.64
N GLU A 29 9.40 -1.16 2.94
CA GLU A 29 9.08 -1.99 4.10
C GLU A 29 9.08 -1.18 5.41
N LYS A 30 10.04 -0.26 5.55
CA LYS A 30 10.15 0.59 6.74
C LYS A 30 8.88 1.42 6.93
N ALA A 31 8.34 1.99 5.84
CA ALA A 31 7.13 2.81 5.90
C ALA A 31 5.90 1.95 6.24
N ILE A 32 5.78 0.75 5.66
CA ILE A 32 4.71 -0.21 5.98
C ILE A 32 4.73 -0.57 7.47
N LYS A 33 5.89 -0.96 8.00
CA LYS A 33 6.02 -1.32 9.42
C LYS A 33 5.71 -0.14 10.34
N GLN A 34 6.18 1.05 9.99
CA GLN A 34 5.88 2.28 10.72
C GLN A 34 4.37 2.58 10.73
N PHE A 35 3.65 2.39 9.62
CA PHE A 35 2.20 2.57 9.57
C PHE A 35 1.47 1.71 10.60
N PHE A 36 1.81 0.42 10.70
CA PHE A 36 1.16 -0.46 11.68
C PHE A 36 1.47 -0.06 13.13
N VAL A 37 2.70 0.36 13.41
CA VAL A 37 3.10 0.88 14.74
C VAL A 37 2.33 2.16 15.09
N GLU A 38 2.29 3.14 14.19
CA GLU A 38 1.63 4.44 14.44
C GLU A 38 0.11 4.29 14.63
N ASN A 39 -0.50 3.29 14.01
CA ASN A 39 -1.93 3.01 14.14
C ASN A 39 -2.27 1.97 15.22
N ASN A 40 -1.27 1.50 15.98
CA ASN A 40 -1.41 0.48 17.01
C ASN A 40 -2.11 -0.78 16.49
N LEU A 41 -1.61 -1.32 15.37
CA LEU A 41 -2.15 -2.50 14.70
C LEU A 41 -1.11 -3.62 14.70
N THR A 42 -1.55 -4.84 15.03
CA THR A 42 -0.77 -6.04 14.71
C THR A 42 -0.96 -6.43 13.24
N TYR A 43 0.05 -7.08 12.67
CA TYR A 43 0.02 -7.57 11.30
C TYR A 43 0.72 -8.92 11.15
N LYS A 44 0.37 -9.63 10.07
CA LYS A 44 1.07 -10.83 9.59
C LYS A 44 1.64 -10.55 8.20
N GLU A 45 2.78 -11.15 7.91
CA GLU A 45 3.44 -11.09 6.61
C GLU A 45 3.15 -12.38 5.84
N GLU A 46 2.74 -12.26 4.58
CA GLU A 46 2.47 -13.38 3.69
C GLU A 46 3.10 -13.12 2.32
N PRO A 47 3.64 -14.14 1.62
CA PRO A 47 4.06 -13.99 0.24
C PRO A 47 2.85 -13.73 -0.66
N VAL A 48 3.05 -13.04 -1.79
CA VAL A 48 2.01 -12.82 -2.80
C VAL A 48 2.23 -13.79 -3.97
N PRO A 49 1.44 -14.88 -4.12
CA PRO A 49 1.74 -15.93 -5.09
C PRO A 49 1.77 -15.44 -6.55
N SER A 50 0.92 -14.46 -6.89
CA SER A 50 0.84 -13.87 -8.23
C SER A 50 1.94 -12.83 -8.52
N LEU A 51 2.75 -12.46 -7.52
CA LEU A 51 3.78 -11.43 -7.66
C LEU A 51 5.07 -11.84 -6.91
N PRO A 52 6.00 -12.55 -7.58
CA PRO A 52 7.25 -13.00 -6.97
C PRO A 52 8.06 -11.85 -6.34
N GLY A 53 8.52 -12.04 -5.11
CA GLY A 53 9.27 -11.03 -4.35
C GLY A 53 8.42 -10.01 -3.60
N ALA A 54 7.10 -9.97 -3.84
CA ALA A 54 6.19 -9.15 -3.07
C ALA A 54 5.76 -9.84 -1.76
N THR A 55 5.53 -9.01 -0.75
CA THR A 55 5.02 -9.42 0.56
C THR A 55 3.77 -8.61 0.86
N VAL A 56 2.71 -9.22 1.35
CA VAL A 56 1.54 -8.51 1.86
C VAL A 56 1.55 -8.53 3.39
N TYR A 57 1.29 -7.37 3.98
CA TYR A 57 1.18 -7.15 5.41
C TYR A 57 -0.30 -6.96 5.74
N LYS A 58 -0.89 -7.89 6.48
CA LYS A 58 -2.33 -7.90 6.77
C LYS A 58 -2.57 -7.69 8.26
N SER A 59 -3.40 -6.72 8.61
CA SER A 59 -3.94 -6.64 9.97
C SER A 59 -5.13 -7.59 10.10
N ALA A 60 -5.15 -8.38 11.19
CA ALA A 60 -6.29 -9.23 11.52
C ALA A 60 -7.37 -8.47 12.30
N GLU A 61 -7.00 -7.35 12.93
CA GLU A 61 -7.88 -6.53 13.77
C GLU A 61 -8.67 -5.50 12.95
N ARG A 62 -8.05 -4.99 11.88
CA ARG A 62 -8.68 -4.06 10.94
C ARG A 62 -8.52 -4.58 9.52
N ASN A 63 -9.52 -4.35 8.67
CA ASN A 63 -9.53 -4.79 7.27
C ASN A 63 -8.53 -3.98 6.41
N VAL A 64 -7.23 -4.06 6.73
CA VAL A 64 -6.14 -3.32 6.08
C VAL A 64 -5.09 -4.31 5.57
N SER A 65 -4.76 -4.20 4.28
CA SER A 65 -3.70 -4.97 3.63
C SER A 65 -2.74 -4.03 2.90
N LEU A 66 -1.44 -4.09 3.24
CA LEU A 66 -0.40 -3.31 2.58
C LEU A 66 0.52 -4.23 1.77
N TYR A 67 0.60 -4.01 0.46
CA TYR A 67 1.45 -4.77 -0.44
C TYR A 67 2.80 -4.08 -0.60
N ARG A 68 3.87 -4.79 -0.23
CA ARG A 68 5.25 -4.39 -0.48
C ARG A 68 5.67 -4.81 -1.88
N CYS A 69 5.43 -3.96 -2.87
CA CYS A 69 5.84 -4.18 -4.26
C CYS A 69 5.97 -2.88 -5.03
N ASP A 70 6.46 -2.98 -6.26
CA ASP A 70 6.38 -1.89 -7.23
C ASP A 70 4.91 -1.63 -7.59
N LEU A 71 4.49 -0.37 -7.56
CA LEU A 71 3.15 0.07 -7.95
C LEU A 71 2.79 -0.38 -9.37
N PHE A 72 3.74 -0.34 -10.32
CA PHE A 72 3.50 -0.75 -11.70
C PHE A 72 3.36 -2.26 -11.88
N SER A 73 3.76 -3.05 -10.87
CA SER A 73 3.55 -4.51 -10.86
C SER A 73 2.27 -4.91 -10.15
N PHE A 74 1.60 -3.96 -9.49
CA PHE A 74 0.34 -4.19 -8.79
C PHE A 74 -0.83 -4.04 -9.76
N SER A 75 -1.80 -4.95 -9.69
CA SER A 75 -2.95 -4.93 -10.59
C SER A 75 -4.15 -5.66 -9.99
N SER A 76 -5.26 -5.68 -10.72
CA SER A 76 -6.48 -6.37 -10.29
C SER A 76 -6.32 -7.88 -10.15
N SER A 77 -5.33 -8.50 -10.78
CA SER A 77 -5.01 -9.92 -10.58
C SER A 77 -4.36 -10.20 -9.21
N VAL A 78 -3.85 -9.16 -8.55
CA VAL A 78 -3.19 -9.25 -7.23
C VAL A 78 -4.19 -9.07 -6.10
N ALA A 79 -5.05 -8.06 -6.19
CA ALA A 79 -5.94 -7.65 -5.08
C ALA A 79 -7.41 -7.43 -5.47
N GLY A 80 -7.80 -7.77 -6.71
CA GLY A 80 -9.17 -7.59 -7.20
C GLY A 80 -9.47 -6.15 -7.63
N GLN A 81 -10.76 -5.79 -7.61
CA GLN A 81 -11.25 -4.47 -7.99
C GLN A 81 -11.60 -3.64 -6.75
N PHE A 82 -11.54 -2.32 -6.90
CA PHE A 82 -11.80 -1.35 -5.84
C PHE A 82 -13.04 -0.52 -6.14
N GLY A 83 -13.89 -0.29 -5.14
CA GLY A 83 -15.04 0.61 -5.27
C GLY A 83 -14.66 2.10 -5.24
N ALA A 84 -13.48 2.43 -4.73
CA ALA A 84 -12.96 3.79 -4.67
C ALA A 84 -11.43 3.80 -4.63
N ILE A 85 -10.83 4.91 -5.09
CA ILE A 85 -9.39 5.15 -5.03
C ILE A 85 -9.16 6.47 -4.28
N TRP A 86 -8.23 6.44 -3.32
CA TRP A 86 -7.72 7.63 -2.64
C TRP A 86 -6.30 7.92 -3.13
N ASP A 87 -6.16 8.81 -4.11
CA ASP A 87 -4.85 9.26 -4.58
C ASP A 87 -4.49 10.60 -3.97
N ARG A 88 -3.56 10.55 -3.01
CA ARG A 88 -2.96 11.75 -2.42
C ARG A 88 -1.47 11.50 -2.26
N GLY A 89 -0.67 12.20 -3.05
CA GLY A 89 0.78 12.03 -3.02
C GLY A 89 1.29 10.78 -3.75
N SER A 90 0.42 10.11 -4.53
CA SER A 90 0.81 8.96 -5.36
C SER A 90 1.11 9.41 -6.79
N LEU A 91 0.12 9.82 -7.58
CA LEU A 91 0.33 10.21 -8.98
C LEU A 91 1.37 11.34 -9.14
N VAL A 92 1.33 12.32 -8.25
CA VAL A 92 2.28 13.45 -8.25
C VAL A 92 3.71 13.03 -7.91
N ALA A 93 3.87 11.90 -7.20
CA ALA A 93 5.14 11.32 -6.81
C ALA A 93 5.73 10.40 -7.90
N ILE A 94 4.90 9.95 -8.85
CA ILE A 94 5.36 9.24 -10.04
C ILE A 94 6.07 10.22 -11.00
N ASN A 95 7.21 9.77 -11.54
CA ASN A 95 7.95 10.48 -12.58
C ASN A 95 7.00 10.88 -13.72
N PRO A 96 7.02 12.13 -14.22
CA PRO A 96 6.07 12.59 -15.24
C PRO A 96 5.93 11.65 -16.45
N ARG A 97 7.02 11.06 -16.92
CA ARG A 97 7.06 10.13 -18.06
C ARG A 97 6.35 8.79 -17.82
N ASP A 98 6.13 8.43 -16.56
CA ASP A 98 5.60 7.12 -16.15
C ASP A 98 4.12 7.22 -15.71
N ARG A 99 3.48 8.39 -15.80
CA ARG A 99 2.10 8.64 -15.34
C ARG A 99 0.99 8.12 -16.25
N GLU A 100 1.31 7.87 -17.52
CA GLU A 100 0.36 7.39 -18.54
C GLU A 100 0.40 5.87 -18.72
N LYS A 101 1.20 5.17 -17.90
CA LYS A 101 1.35 3.72 -17.95
C LYS A 101 0.17 2.98 -17.33
#